data_AF-A0A9W4X034-F1
#
_entry.id   AF-A0A9W4X034-F1
#
_cell.length_a   1.000
_cell.length_b   1.000
_cell.length_c   1.000
_cell.angle_alpha   90.00
_cell.angle_beta   90.00
_cell.angle_gamma   90.00
#
_symmetry.space_group_name_H-M   'P 1'
#
loop_
_entity.id
_entity.type
_entity.pdbx_description
1 polymer ?
#
loop_
_entity_poly.entity_id
_entity_poly.type
_entity_poly.pdbx_seq_one_letter_code
_entity_poly.pdbx_strand_id
1 'polypeptide(L)'
;MAEETTSALLKMQAYSMVVIQKALQNQQKFLQQRMKPKHGQQNMLPGLPSTPQQKQDSVTIHSGPLPIQPAPHTPQHGVTPQSQQHTPLRPNLSATTTPQTTPSGKPPVGSDEWHRQRRENHKEVERRRRDTINAGINDLAKIVPGCEKNKGSILNRAVQYIQQLKENEAANIEKWTLEKLLTDQALQELQTQVEMLKSENGRLRAELEELQGPSKKKQRTD
;
A
#
# COMPACT_ATOMS: atom_id res chain seq x y z
N MET A 1 -0.89 -37.79 -31.31
CA MET A 1 0.43 -37.24 -31.66
C MET A 1 0.31 -35.86 -32.33
N ALA A 2 0.14 -35.77 -33.66
CA ALA A 2 0.19 -34.48 -34.38
C ALA A 2 -0.95 -33.50 -33.99
N GLU A 3 -2.19 -33.96 -33.89
CA GLU A 3 -3.32 -33.07 -33.56
C GLU A 3 -3.29 -32.57 -32.10
N GLU A 4 -2.75 -33.37 -31.18
CA GLU A 4 -2.60 -32.98 -29.76
C GLU A 4 -1.61 -31.83 -29.59
N THR A 5 -0.53 -31.82 -30.37
CA THR A 5 0.45 -30.71 -30.35
C THR A 5 -0.17 -29.42 -30.89
N THR A 6 -0.99 -29.48 -31.94
CA THR A 6 -1.75 -28.32 -32.43
C THR A 6 -2.77 -27.82 -31.39
N SER A 7 -3.48 -28.75 -30.72
CA SER A 7 -4.43 -28.41 -29.65
C SER A 7 -3.75 -27.75 -28.45
N ALA A 8 -2.56 -28.21 -28.06
CA ALA A 8 -1.76 -27.62 -27.00
C ALA A 8 -1.28 -26.20 -27.37
N LEU A 9 -0.83 -26.00 -28.62
CA LEU A 9 -0.37 -24.70 -29.11
C LEU A 9 -1.50 -23.66 -29.08
N LEU A 10 -2.70 -23.99 -29.58
CA LEU A 10 -3.87 -23.10 -29.52
C LEU A 10 -4.25 -22.73 -28.09
N LYS A 11 -4.23 -23.70 -27.15
CA LYS A 11 -4.51 -23.45 -25.73
C LYS A 11 -3.49 -22.50 -25.10
N MET A 12 -2.20 -22.65 -25.44
CA MET A 12 -1.13 -21.79 -24.94
C MET A 12 -1.21 -20.37 -25.54
N GLN A 13 -1.54 -20.25 -26.83
CA GLN A 13 -1.79 -18.97 -27.50
C GLN A 13 -3.01 -18.24 -26.90
N ALA A 14 -4.11 -18.96 -26.66
CA ALA A 14 -5.30 -18.42 -26.01
C ALA A 14 -5.01 -17.98 -24.55
N TYR A 15 -4.23 -18.75 -23.81
CA TYR A 15 -3.80 -18.36 -22.46
C TYR A 15 -2.94 -17.10 -22.47
N SER A 16 -1.97 -17.00 -23.39
CA SER A 16 -1.15 -15.80 -23.59
C SER A 16 -2.00 -14.58 -23.92
N MET A 17 -2.94 -14.70 -24.87
CA MET A 17 -3.91 -13.66 -25.21
C MET A 17 -4.70 -13.19 -23.99
N VAL A 18 -5.23 -14.11 -23.17
CA VAL A 18 -5.99 -13.77 -21.95
C VAL A 18 -5.13 -13.03 -20.93
N VAL A 19 -3.86 -13.41 -20.76
CA VAL A 19 -2.91 -12.72 -19.85
C VAL A 19 -2.60 -11.31 -20.37
N ILE A 20 -2.31 -11.16 -21.66
CA ILE A 20 -2.03 -9.86 -22.30
C ILE A 20 -3.25 -8.93 -22.24
N GLN A 21 -4.45 -9.44 -22.57
CA GLN A 21 -5.72 -8.71 -22.45
C GLN A 21 -5.94 -8.20 -21.03
N LYS A 22 -5.62 -9.01 -20.01
CA LYS A 22 -5.80 -8.67 -18.60
C LYS A 22 -4.75 -7.66 -18.10
N ALA A 23 -3.52 -7.71 -18.61
CA ALA A 23 -2.50 -6.70 -18.37
C ALA A 23 -2.91 -5.34 -18.96
N LEU A 24 -3.31 -5.29 -20.24
CA LEU A 24 -3.82 -4.08 -20.90
C LEU A 24 -5.06 -3.51 -20.19
N GLN A 25 -5.99 -4.36 -19.77
CA GLN A 25 -7.19 -3.91 -19.05
C GLN A 25 -6.87 -3.36 -17.65
N ASN A 26 -5.84 -3.88 -16.98
CA ASN A 26 -5.35 -3.30 -15.72
C ASN A 26 -4.64 -1.96 -15.95
N GLN A 27 -3.84 -1.84 -17.02
CA GLN A 27 -3.20 -0.58 -17.43
C GLN A 27 -4.25 0.51 -17.72
N GLN A 28 -5.31 0.20 -18.47
CA GLN A 28 -6.42 1.12 -18.71
C GLN A 28 -7.15 1.52 -17.42
N LYS A 29 -7.38 0.59 -16.48
CA LYS A 29 -8.00 0.90 -15.17
C LYS A 29 -7.12 1.84 -14.34
N PHE A 30 -5.80 1.66 -14.35
CA PHE A 30 -4.85 2.54 -13.67
C PHE A 30 -4.83 3.95 -14.26
N LEU A 31 -4.79 4.07 -15.58
CA LEU A 31 -4.89 5.36 -16.28
C LEU A 31 -6.22 6.07 -16.01
N GLN A 32 -7.34 5.34 -16.01
CA GLN A 32 -8.65 5.89 -15.64
C GLN A 32 -8.71 6.37 -14.19
N GLN A 33 -8.08 5.67 -13.23
CA GLN A 33 -7.99 6.17 -11.85
C GLN A 33 -7.15 7.45 -11.74
N ARG A 34 -6.05 7.55 -12.51
CA ARG A 34 -5.20 8.75 -12.58
C ARG A 34 -5.90 9.96 -13.24
N MET A 35 -6.87 9.72 -14.13
CA MET A 35 -7.66 10.74 -14.82
C MET A 35 -8.93 11.18 -14.08
N LYS A 36 -9.26 10.60 -12.90
CA LYS A 36 -10.41 11.08 -12.11
C LYS A 36 -10.11 12.46 -11.52
N PRO A 37 -10.84 13.54 -11.89
CA PRO A 37 -10.68 14.82 -11.21
C PRO A 37 -11.10 14.66 -9.74
N LYS A 38 -10.26 15.17 -8.83
CA LYS A 38 -10.60 15.27 -7.40
C LYS A 38 -11.80 16.19 -7.25
N HIS A 39 -13.00 15.61 -7.20
CA HIS A 39 -14.21 16.33 -6.84
C HIS A 39 -14.01 16.91 -5.44
N GLY A 40 -14.21 18.22 -5.31
CA GLY A 40 -13.59 18.98 -4.24
C GLY A 40 -14.20 18.71 -2.87
N GLN A 41 -13.37 18.30 -1.92
CA GLN A 41 -13.51 18.82 -0.56
C GLN A 41 -13.03 20.29 -0.57
N GLN A 42 -13.85 21.19 -1.10
CA GLN A 42 -13.82 22.57 -0.63
C GLN A 42 -14.38 22.53 0.78
N ASN A 43 -13.49 22.54 1.77
CA ASN A 43 -13.88 22.56 3.17
C ASN A 43 -14.44 23.95 3.47
N MET A 44 -15.78 24.08 3.46
CA MET A 44 -16.48 25.33 3.69
C MET A 44 -16.12 25.89 5.07
N LEU A 45 -15.38 27.00 5.09
CA LEU A 45 -15.21 27.81 6.29
C LEU A 45 -16.58 28.34 6.73
N PRO A 46 -17.01 28.17 7.99
CA PRO A 46 -18.17 28.86 8.52
C PRO A 46 -17.97 30.38 8.39
N GLY A 47 -18.96 31.07 7.85
CA GLY A 47 -18.85 32.50 7.55
C GLY A 47 -18.67 33.35 8.81
N LEU A 48 -17.73 34.30 8.73
CA LEU A 48 -17.67 35.42 9.67
C LEU A 48 -18.93 36.30 9.50
N PRO A 49 -19.64 36.68 10.57
CA PRO A 49 -20.78 37.58 10.46
C PRO A 49 -20.30 39.01 10.14
N SER A 50 -20.76 39.55 9.02
CA SER A 50 -20.50 40.95 8.64
C SER A 50 -21.12 41.92 9.64
N THR A 51 -20.29 42.78 10.24
CA THR A 51 -20.77 43.95 10.99
C THR A 51 -20.99 45.15 10.04
N PRO A 52 -22.04 45.97 10.24
CA PRO A 52 -22.31 47.10 9.37
C PRO A 52 -21.34 48.26 9.59
N GLN A 53 -21.09 49.00 8.50
CA GLN A 53 -20.16 50.11 8.39
C GLN A 53 -20.64 51.39 9.11
N GLN A 54 -19.78 52.01 9.92
CA GLN A 54 -19.97 53.38 10.41
C GLN A 54 -18.66 54.20 10.29
N LYS A 55 -18.78 55.53 10.32
CA LYS A 55 -17.76 56.50 9.89
C LYS A 55 -16.57 56.67 10.84
N GLN A 56 -15.55 57.35 10.30
CA GLN A 56 -14.43 58.03 10.99
C GLN A 56 -14.95 58.88 12.19
N ASP A 57 -14.23 59.03 13.30
CA ASP A 57 -13.16 60.04 13.42
C ASP A 57 -12.25 59.91 14.67
N SER A 58 -11.07 60.53 14.59
CA SER A 58 -10.22 61.15 15.64
C SER A 58 -9.92 60.47 17.00
N VAL A 59 -8.63 60.14 17.17
CA VAL A 59 -7.73 60.31 18.33
C VAL A 59 -8.33 60.68 19.71
N THR A 60 -8.03 59.87 20.74
CA THR A 60 -7.71 60.30 22.12
C THR A 60 -6.94 59.20 22.87
N ILE A 61 -6.02 59.56 23.75
CA ILE A 61 -5.28 58.65 24.65
C ILE A 61 -6.01 58.56 26.00
N HIS A 62 -6.18 57.35 26.56
CA HIS A 62 -6.31 57.22 28.02
C HIS A 62 -5.81 55.89 28.58
N SER A 63 -5.40 55.92 29.85
CA SER A 63 -4.87 54.79 30.63
C SER A 63 -5.92 54.21 31.59
N GLY A 64 -5.83 52.90 31.89
CA GLY A 64 -6.58 52.26 32.99
C GLY A 64 -6.73 50.73 32.84
N PRO A 65 -6.45 49.92 33.88
CA PRO A 65 -6.70 48.47 33.87
C PRO A 65 -8.12 48.12 34.36
N LEU A 66 -8.60 46.91 34.03
CA LEU A 66 -9.89 46.36 34.52
C LEU A 66 -9.70 45.03 35.28
N PRO A 67 -10.63 44.66 36.20
CA PRO A 67 -10.37 43.67 37.25
C PRO A 67 -10.88 42.24 36.96
N ILE A 68 -10.40 41.30 37.79
CA ILE A 68 -10.76 39.88 37.78
C ILE A 68 -12.14 39.65 38.43
N GLN A 69 -12.94 38.72 37.90
CA GLN A 69 -14.11 38.13 38.60
C GLN A 69 -14.05 36.59 38.58
N PRO A 70 -14.55 35.90 39.62
CA PRO A 70 -14.56 34.43 39.71
C PRO A 70 -15.82 33.81 39.10
N ALA A 71 -15.72 32.56 38.63
CA ALA A 71 -16.82 31.77 38.07
C ALA A 71 -17.19 30.57 38.96
N PRO A 72 -18.49 30.23 39.17
CA PRO A 72 -18.88 29.11 40.05
C PRO A 72 -19.68 27.96 39.38
N HIS A 73 -19.52 26.76 39.96
CA HIS A 73 -20.36 25.53 39.98
C HIS A 73 -21.09 24.95 38.72
N THR A 74 -20.68 23.71 38.37
CA THR A 74 -21.46 22.46 38.03
C THR A 74 -22.90 22.48 37.50
N PRO A 75 -23.23 21.50 36.61
CA PRO A 75 -24.24 20.49 36.99
C PRO A 75 -23.84 19.01 36.70
N GLN A 76 -24.74 18.06 37.00
CA GLN A 76 -24.55 16.60 36.98
C GLN A 76 -25.82 15.89 36.42
N HIS A 77 -25.68 14.80 35.63
CA HIS A 77 -26.58 13.63 35.40
C HIS A 77 -26.13 12.87 34.11
N GLY A 78 -26.30 11.55 33.88
CA GLY A 78 -26.76 10.43 34.74
C GLY A 78 -26.80 9.07 33.97
N VAL A 79 -27.12 7.96 34.67
CA VAL A 79 -27.66 6.62 34.23
C VAL A 79 -26.95 5.79 33.12
N THR A 80 -26.20 4.70 33.43
CA THR A 80 -26.55 3.24 33.55
C THR A 80 -26.58 2.42 32.22
N PRO A 81 -26.53 1.06 32.16
CA PRO A 81 -26.58 0.01 33.21
C PRO A 81 -25.40 -1.03 33.20
N GLN A 82 -25.64 -2.28 33.65
CA GLN A 82 -24.65 -3.23 34.22
C GLN A 82 -24.81 -4.69 33.71
N SER A 83 -23.72 -5.48 33.72
CA SER A 83 -23.71 -6.97 33.79
C SER A 83 -22.36 -7.44 34.40
N GLN A 84 -22.26 -8.30 35.44
CA GLN A 84 -22.68 -9.71 35.60
C GLN A 84 -21.83 -10.69 34.78
N GLN A 85 -21.22 -11.79 35.29
CA GLN A 85 -20.97 -12.33 36.66
C GLN A 85 -19.44 -12.69 36.77
N HIS A 86 -18.81 -13.42 37.71
CA HIS A 86 -19.15 -14.34 38.82
C HIS A 86 -18.10 -14.23 39.96
N THR A 87 -18.32 -14.89 41.12
CA THR A 87 -17.29 -15.22 42.14
C THR A 87 -17.58 -16.58 42.80
N PRO A 88 -16.56 -17.36 43.20
CA PRO A 88 -16.71 -18.47 44.15
C PRO A 88 -16.24 -18.07 45.57
N LEU A 89 -17.03 -18.41 46.59
CA LEU A 89 -16.74 -18.15 48.00
C LEU A 89 -15.99 -19.33 48.65
N ARG A 90 -15.15 -19.04 49.66
CA ARG A 90 -14.72 -20.01 50.69
C ARG A 90 -14.63 -19.35 52.09
N PRO A 91 -14.76 -20.12 53.19
CA PRO A 91 -15.15 -19.54 54.48
C PRO A 91 -14.00 -18.98 55.35
N ASN A 92 -14.41 -18.10 56.27
CA ASN A 92 -13.67 -17.56 57.40
C ASN A 92 -13.16 -18.65 58.38
N LEU A 93 -12.02 -18.41 59.05
CA LEU A 93 -11.84 -18.68 60.48
C LEU A 93 -10.55 -18.04 61.05
N SER A 94 -10.58 -17.75 62.36
CA SER A 94 -9.45 -17.44 63.27
C SER A 94 -8.64 -16.15 63.03
N ALA A 95 -8.77 -15.20 63.97
CA ALA A 95 -7.92 -14.02 64.09
C ALA A 95 -6.77 -14.24 65.09
N THR A 96 -5.62 -13.59 64.88
CA THR A 96 -4.66 -13.16 65.93
C THR A 96 -3.65 -12.14 65.35
N THR A 97 -3.69 -10.91 65.87
CA THR A 97 -2.67 -9.82 65.86
C THR A 97 -1.76 -9.58 64.63
N THR A 98 -1.88 -8.37 64.05
CA THR A 98 -0.99 -7.73 63.04
C THR A 98 -0.96 -8.34 61.63
N PRO A 99 -0.48 -7.63 60.59
CA PRO A 99 -0.39 -6.17 60.38
C PRO A 99 -1.39 -5.71 59.28
N GLN A 100 -1.45 -4.41 58.94
CA GLN A 100 -2.22 -3.95 57.76
C GLN A 100 -1.55 -2.83 56.96
N THR A 101 -0.51 -3.20 56.20
CA THR A 101 -0.18 -2.53 54.94
C THR A 101 -1.31 -2.82 53.93
N THR A 102 -1.87 -1.80 53.29
CA THR A 102 -3.01 -1.96 52.37
C THR A 102 -2.61 -2.72 51.09
N PRO A 103 -3.32 -3.81 50.70
CA PRO A 103 -2.94 -4.67 49.57
C PRO A 103 -3.39 -4.09 48.21
N SER A 104 -3.03 -2.84 47.93
CA SER A 104 -3.28 -2.16 46.66
C SER A 104 -2.17 -1.17 46.36
N GLY A 105 -1.18 -1.59 45.55
CA GLY A 105 -0.01 -0.80 45.15
C GLY A 105 -0.31 0.36 44.20
N LYS A 106 -1.30 1.18 44.53
CA LYS A 106 -1.70 2.42 43.84
C LYS A 106 -1.87 3.49 44.93
N PRO A 107 -1.00 4.51 44.99
CA PRO A 107 -1.07 5.52 46.05
C PRO A 107 -2.41 6.28 46.05
N PRO A 108 -2.85 6.84 47.19
CA PRO A 108 -4.17 7.46 47.33
C PRO A 108 -4.43 8.55 46.30
N VAL A 109 -5.63 8.60 45.73
CA VAL A 109 -5.99 9.62 44.72
C VAL A 109 -5.89 11.01 45.35
N GLY A 110 -5.14 11.91 44.71
CA GLY A 110 -4.84 13.25 45.24
C GLY A 110 -3.57 13.35 46.10
N SER A 111 -2.91 12.23 46.43
CA SER A 111 -1.59 12.27 47.10
C SER A 111 -0.47 12.69 46.15
N ASP A 112 0.61 13.26 46.70
CA ASP A 112 1.83 13.59 45.93
C ASP A 112 2.42 12.38 45.20
N GLU A 113 2.32 11.19 45.79
CA GLU A 113 2.74 9.94 45.18
C GLU A 113 1.87 9.57 43.98
N TRP A 114 0.55 9.77 44.03
CA TRP A 114 -0.34 9.59 42.90
C TRP A 114 -0.07 10.62 41.79
N HIS A 115 0.15 11.88 42.15
CA HIS A 115 0.54 12.93 41.20
C HIS A 115 1.94 12.69 40.61
N ARG A 116 2.86 12.05 41.33
CA ARG A 116 4.17 11.61 40.83
C ARG A 116 4.02 10.41 39.90
N GLN A 117 3.35 9.35 40.33
CA GLN A 117 3.16 8.12 39.56
C GLN A 117 2.43 8.37 38.24
N ARG A 118 1.45 9.28 38.20
CA ARG A 118 0.75 9.70 36.98
C ARG A 118 1.68 10.45 36.00
N ARG A 119 2.58 11.31 36.50
CA ARG A 119 3.57 12.02 35.66
C ARG A 119 4.62 11.08 35.09
N GLU A 120 5.16 10.17 35.91
CA GLU A 120 6.16 9.20 35.43
C GLU A 120 5.54 8.18 34.47
N ASN A 121 4.30 7.74 34.68
CA ASN A 121 3.59 6.91 33.69
C ASN A 121 3.36 7.65 32.36
N HIS A 122 3.03 8.94 32.38
CA HIS A 122 2.89 9.73 31.16
C HIS A 122 4.22 9.89 30.41
N LYS A 123 5.34 10.14 31.12
CA LYS A 123 6.70 10.14 30.55
C LYS A 123 7.08 8.78 29.93
N GLU A 124 6.75 7.67 30.61
CA GLU A 124 7.00 6.31 30.13
C GLU A 124 6.29 6.04 28.80
N VAL A 125 5.01 6.43 28.69
CA VAL A 125 4.21 6.34 27.47
C VAL A 125 4.77 7.23 26.36
N GLU A 126 5.10 8.49 26.67
CA GLU A 126 5.71 9.44 25.72
C GLU A 126 7.03 8.91 25.15
N ARG A 127 7.92 8.38 26.00
CA ARG A 127 9.18 7.77 25.59
C ARG A 127 8.94 6.56 24.69
N ARG A 128 8.06 5.62 25.08
CA ARG A 128 7.76 4.44 24.24
C ARG A 128 7.24 4.84 22.86
N ARG A 129 6.39 5.87 22.73
CA ARG A 129 5.96 6.37 21.41
C ARG A 129 7.14 6.92 20.60
N ARG A 130 8.06 7.66 21.22
CA ARG A 130 9.28 8.16 20.56
C ARG A 130 10.16 7.01 20.09
N ASP A 131 10.33 5.97 20.90
CA ASP A 131 11.18 4.83 20.58
C ASP A 131 10.63 4.03 19.39
N THR A 132 9.31 3.79 19.33
CA THR A 132 8.64 3.20 18.16
C THR A 132 8.83 4.04 16.89
N ILE A 133 8.69 5.37 16.98
CA ILE A 133 8.90 6.28 15.84
C ILE A 133 10.37 6.27 15.39
N ASN A 134 11.31 6.24 16.34
CA ASN A 134 12.74 6.17 16.06
C ASN A 134 13.12 4.86 15.36
N ALA A 135 12.54 3.73 15.80
CA ALA A 135 12.73 2.43 15.15
C ALA A 135 12.26 2.46 13.70
N GLY A 136 11.03 2.91 13.44
CA GLY A 136 10.49 2.99 12.07
C GLY A 136 11.31 3.89 11.12
N ILE A 137 11.84 5.02 11.62
CA ILE A 137 12.74 5.88 10.83
C ILE A 137 14.08 5.19 10.56
N ASN A 138 14.63 4.47 11.53
CA ASN A 138 15.87 3.69 11.36
C ASN A 138 15.68 2.50 10.40
N ASP A 139 14.48 1.90 10.34
CA ASP A 139 14.17 0.82 9.40
C ASP A 139 14.04 1.33 7.96
N LEU A 140 13.41 2.50 7.75
CA LEU A 140 13.43 3.19 6.45
C LEU A 140 14.87 3.50 5.98
N ALA A 141 15.75 3.90 6.89
CA ALA A 141 17.15 4.20 6.56
C ALA A 141 17.96 2.98 6.07
N LYS A 142 17.53 1.74 6.37
CA LYS A 142 18.19 0.50 5.91
C LYS A 142 17.87 0.15 4.46
N ILE A 143 16.67 0.50 3.99
CA ILE A 143 16.13 0.07 2.67
C ILE A 143 16.19 1.17 1.60
N VAL A 144 16.45 2.42 2.00
CA VAL A 144 16.52 3.58 1.10
C VAL A 144 17.99 3.93 0.81
N PRO A 145 18.46 3.90 -0.45
CA PRO A 145 19.86 4.14 -0.79
C PRO A 145 20.25 5.61 -0.67
N GLY A 146 21.42 5.86 -0.05
CA GLY A 146 21.95 7.20 0.20
C GLY A 146 21.34 7.92 1.41
N CYS A 147 20.75 7.19 2.36
CA CYS A 147 20.28 7.76 3.61
C CYS A 147 21.42 8.08 4.59
N GLU A 148 21.48 9.32 5.05
CA GLU A 148 22.31 9.76 6.18
C GLU A 148 21.53 9.64 7.51
N LYS A 149 22.22 9.72 8.66
CA LYS A 149 21.67 9.61 10.03
C LYS A 149 20.63 10.70 10.41
N ASN A 150 20.38 11.69 9.56
CA ASN A 150 19.41 12.77 9.81
C ASN A 150 17.98 12.32 9.45
N LYS A 151 17.07 12.31 10.44
CA LYS A 151 15.66 11.91 10.30
C LYS A 151 14.92 12.65 9.17
N GLY A 152 15.16 13.95 8.99
CA GLY A 152 14.56 14.73 7.91
C GLY A 152 15.10 14.33 6.53
N SER A 153 16.40 14.02 6.45
CA SER A 153 17.02 13.51 5.22
C SER A 153 16.51 12.12 4.86
N ILE A 154 16.35 11.22 5.85
CA ILE A 154 15.79 9.87 5.64
C ILE A 154 14.37 9.95 5.06
N LEU A 155 13.50 10.79 5.63
CA LEU A 155 12.14 10.97 5.14
C LEU A 155 12.10 11.55 3.72
N ASN A 156 12.87 12.61 3.44
CA ASN A 156 12.95 13.22 2.11
C ASN A 156 13.50 12.23 1.07
N ARG A 157 14.55 11.47 1.41
CA ARG A 157 15.16 10.47 0.53
C ARG A 157 14.22 9.28 0.29
N ALA A 158 13.45 8.86 1.28
CA ALA A 158 12.43 7.82 1.13
C ALA A 158 11.34 8.24 0.13
N VAL A 159 10.85 9.49 0.20
CA VAL A 159 9.86 10.02 -0.76
C VAL A 159 10.43 10.06 -2.19
N GLN A 160 11.67 10.54 -2.36
CA GLN A 160 12.36 10.53 -3.66
C GLN A 160 12.50 9.09 -4.20
N TYR A 161 12.95 8.15 -3.37
CA TYR A 161 13.20 6.78 -3.79
C TYR A 161 11.90 6.03 -4.15
N ILE A 162 10.80 6.24 -3.41
CA ILE A 162 9.48 5.70 -3.77
C ILE A 162 9.02 6.23 -5.13
N GLN A 163 9.25 7.51 -5.44
CA GLN A 163 8.91 8.07 -6.75
C GLN A 163 9.80 7.50 -7.86
N GLN A 164 11.12 7.42 -7.63
CA GLN A 164 12.06 6.79 -8.56
C GLN A 164 11.72 5.31 -8.84
N LEU A 165 11.30 4.55 -7.82
CA LEU A 165 10.90 3.15 -7.98
C LEU A 165 9.67 3.02 -8.88
N LYS A 166 8.66 3.90 -8.75
CA LYS A 166 7.46 3.92 -9.61
C LYS A 166 7.76 4.33 -11.05
N GLU A 167 8.70 5.26 -11.25
CA GLU A 167 9.15 5.69 -12.58
C GLU A 167 9.96 4.57 -13.26
N ASN A 168 10.84 3.90 -12.51
CA ASN A 168 11.57 2.72 -12.95
C ASN A 168 10.63 1.53 -13.24
N GLU A 169 9.60 1.30 -12.42
CA GLU A 169 8.57 0.28 -12.67
C GLU A 169 7.85 0.53 -14.01
N ALA A 170 7.42 1.77 -14.26
CA ALA A 170 6.81 2.15 -15.54
C ALA A 170 7.74 1.96 -16.73
N ALA A 171 9.00 2.41 -16.64
CA ALA A 171 10.00 2.27 -17.70
C ALA A 171 10.37 0.79 -17.97
N ASN A 172 10.43 -0.05 -16.93
CA ASN A 172 10.67 -1.48 -17.09
C ASN A 172 9.48 -2.19 -17.76
N ILE A 173 8.24 -1.80 -17.45
CA ILE A 173 7.05 -2.33 -18.14
C ILE A 173 7.05 -1.92 -19.62
N GLU A 174 7.35 -0.66 -19.93
CA GLU A 174 7.45 -0.16 -21.31
C GLU A 174 8.54 -0.91 -22.09
N LYS A 175 9.76 -0.98 -21.53
CA LYS A 175 10.89 -1.72 -22.11
C LYS A 175 10.53 -3.19 -22.37
N TRP A 176 10.03 -3.90 -21.37
CA TRP A 176 9.66 -5.32 -21.49
C TRP A 176 8.57 -5.54 -22.53
N THR A 177 7.60 -4.63 -22.62
CA THR A 177 6.52 -4.70 -23.63
C THR A 177 7.10 -4.56 -25.05
N LEU A 178 8.04 -3.63 -25.26
CA LEU A 178 8.70 -3.45 -26.55
C LEU A 178 9.59 -4.64 -26.92
N GLU A 179 10.45 -5.11 -26.00
CA GLU A 179 11.30 -6.29 -26.21
C GLU A 179 10.46 -7.54 -26.52
N LYS A 180 9.32 -7.71 -25.84
CA LYS A 180 8.38 -8.81 -26.08
C LYS A 180 7.73 -8.72 -27.46
N LEU A 181 7.23 -7.55 -27.87
CA LEU A 181 6.61 -7.35 -29.19
C LEU A 181 7.60 -7.61 -30.33
N LEU A 182 8.83 -7.10 -30.24
CA LEU A 182 9.88 -7.32 -31.24
C LEU A 182 10.29 -8.80 -31.33
N THR A 183 10.38 -9.49 -30.18
CA THR A 183 10.69 -10.93 -30.14
C THR A 183 9.57 -11.77 -30.75
N ASP A 184 8.31 -11.42 -30.49
CA ASP A 184 7.15 -12.14 -31.04
C ASP A 184 6.98 -11.90 -32.55
N GLN A 185 7.28 -10.70 -33.05
CA GLN A 185 7.34 -10.42 -34.49
C GLN A 185 8.44 -11.26 -35.16
N ALA A 186 9.67 -11.23 -34.65
CA ALA A 186 10.77 -12.01 -35.22
C ALA A 186 10.50 -13.52 -35.17
N LEU A 187 9.84 -14.00 -34.11
CA LEU A 187 9.39 -15.40 -34.00
C LEU A 187 8.34 -15.75 -35.06
N GLN A 188 7.37 -14.85 -35.32
CA GLN A 188 6.36 -15.05 -36.36
C GLN A 188 6.99 -15.06 -37.77
N GLU A 189 7.91 -14.14 -38.07
CA GLU A 189 8.63 -14.08 -39.34
C GLU A 189 9.46 -15.36 -39.59
N LEU A 190 10.11 -15.90 -38.55
CA LEU A 190 10.82 -17.18 -38.61
C LEU A 190 9.87 -18.38 -38.78
N GLN A 191 8.69 -18.36 -38.14
CA GLN A 191 7.67 -19.40 -38.32
C GLN A 191 7.18 -19.44 -39.77
N THR A 192 6.83 -18.29 -40.35
CA THR A 192 6.42 -18.20 -41.76
C THR A 192 7.53 -18.65 -42.72
N GLN A 193 8.80 -18.31 -42.47
CA GLN A 193 9.93 -18.82 -43.26
C GLN A 193 10.06 -20.34 -43.17
N VAL A 194 9.90 -20.93 -41.99
CA VAL A 194 9.92 -22.39 -41.80
C VAL A 194 8.75 -23.07 -42.50
N GLU A 195 7.57 -22.46 -42.53
CA GLU A 195 6.41 -22.99 -43.26
C GLU A 195 6.58 -22.92 -44.79
N MET A 196 7.08 -21.81 -45.33
CA MET A 196 7.43 -21.68 -46.75
C MET A 196 8.49 -22.73 -47.16
N LEU A 197 9.57 -22.87 -46.37
CA LEU A 197 10.62 -23.84 -46.65
C LEU A 197 10.13 -25.30 -46.55
N LYS A 198 9.20 -25.62 -45.64
CA LYS A 198 8.54 -26.93 -45.58
C LYS A 198 7.66 -27.18 -46.80
N SER A 199 6.89 -26.19 -47.24
CA SER A 199 6.03 -26.27 -48.41
C SER A 199 6.85 -26.54 -49.68
N GLU A 200 7.92 -25.77 -49.90
CA GLU A 200 8.80 -25.94 -51.06
C GLU A 200 9.59 -27.25 -51.02
N ASN A 201 10.05 -27.68 -49.83
CA ASN A 201 10.64 -29.02 -49.68
C ASN A 201 9.62 -30.13 -50.01
N GLY A 202 8.34 -29.96 -49.67
CA GLY A 202 7.27 -30.90 -50.05
C GLY A 202 7.07 -30.93 -51.55
N ARG A 203 6.98 -29.76 -52.19
CA ARG A 203 6.83 -29.61 -53.65
C ARG A 203 7.98 -30.28 -54.41
N LEU A 204 9.23 -29.96 -54.05
CA LEU A 204 10.43 -30.54 -54.66
C LEU A 204 10.56 -32.05 -54.43
N ARG A 205 10.08 -32.58 -53.30
CA ARG A 205 10.06 -34.03 -53.05
C ARG A 205 9.06 -34.76 -53.95
N ALA A 206 7.86 -34.21 -54.15
CA ALA A 206 6.87 -34.76 -55.06
C ALA A 206 7.36 -34.72 -56.53
N GLU A 207 7.97 -33.60 -56.94
CA GLU A 207 8.58 -33.44 -58.27
C GLU A 207 9.71 -34.46 -58.52
N LEU A 208 10.55 -34.71 -57.51
CA LEU A 208 11.58 -35.76 -57.58
C LEU A 208 11.01 -37.18 -57.59
N GLU A 209 9.88 -37.44 -56.92
CA GLU A 209 9.21 -38.74 -56.92
C GLU A 209 8.58 -39.05 -58.29
N GLU A 210 7.92 -38.06 -58.92
CA GLU A 210 7.39 -38.15 -60.27
C GLU A 210 8.51 -38.41 -61.31
N LEU A 211 9.60 -37.64 -61.24
CA LEU A 211 10.77 -37.81 -62.11
C LEU A 211 11.53 -39.14 -61.87
N GLN A 212 11.35 -39.80 -60.73
CA GLN A 212 11.92 -41.12 -60.42
C GLN A 212 11.00 -42.31 -60.82
N GLY A 213 10.00 -42.06 -61.67
CA GLY A 213 9.11 -43.08 -62.25
C GLY A 213 9.84 -44.36 -62.74
N PRO A 214 9.16 -45.53 -62.69
CA PRO A 214 9.69 -46.83 -62.23
C PRO A 214 10.87 -47.45 -63.02
N SER A 215 12.04 -46.81 -62.94
CA SER A 215 13.20 -47.09 -63.79
C SER A 215 14.23 -48.02 -63.13
N LYS A 216 13.82 -49.23 -62.70
CA LYS A 216 14.77 -50.30 -62.31
C LYS A 216 14.25 -51.76 -62.27
N LYS A 217 13.32 -52.14 -63.17
CA LYS A 217 13.02 -53.56 -63.47
C LYS A 217 12.92 -53.85 -64.98
N LYS A 218 14.03 -53.66 -65.70
CA LYS A 218 14.25 -54.24 -67.04
C LYS A 218 15.38 -55.27 -66.99
N GLN A 219 15.14 -56.37 -66.28
CA GLN A 219 15.97 -57.57 -66.41
C GLN A 219 15.57 -58.27 -67.72
N ARG A 220 16.56 -58.73 -68.49
CA ARG A 220 16.34 -59.21 -69.87
C ARG A 220 15.62 -60.56 -69.90
N THR A 221 14.79 -60.73 -70.91
CA THR A 221 14.38 -62.04 -71.44
C THR A 221 15.54 -62.63 -72.24
N ASP A 222 15.93 -63.85 -71.87
CA ASP A 222 16.01 -65.04 -72.75
C ASP A 222 15.67 -66.25 -71.85
#